data_AF-A0A3M1ZTA1-F1
#
_entry.id   AF-A0A3M1ZTA1-F1
#
_cell.length_a   1.000
_cell.length_b   1.000
_cell.length_c   1.000
_cell.angle_alpha   90.00
_cell.angle_beta   90.00
_cell.angle_gamma   90.00
#
_symmetry.space_group_name_H-M   'P 1'
#
loop_
_entity.id
_entity.type
_entity.pdbx_description
1 polymer ?
#
loop_
_entity_poly.entity_id
_entity_poly.type
_entity_poly.pdbx_seq_one_letter_code
_entity_poly.pdbx_strand_id
1 'polypeptide(L)'
;MALAAVPRHVLCVRLVALAPFVSLAGASGCFEATETLGSACEKDHDCDPAQSCDNGVCGLCGNGRVDPGEFCFGPSRDYAVPGVIAGVFAADLDGEGDLDIAAVTNDFCATSPTEFGPCFRSVLLVSSGPREYTVIDAGADTTFDARVSAFDVADLDGDGRFDAVIAFEDAPGLLVVFALADAADAPDPIVLQTSAPVVDVLIEDIDGDGILDLATGSRAPMAPVEMFWGMGGGAYTSAQPVPAGAGARLSRGADFDGDGRMEFAVANLLESSVTVLRNVGDRNFDVASTVPLPGLPAAIAAGDLDGDELPEVVASVVQLDLVVVAPNVAGTVVGTDLIELEAPSLPAGLLLSDGNEDGALDIFVAGNGTDRVGVFLNRGGTFPDRVDLDVGPAPLFMIRQDIDGDGAADMIVANGSSTISIIYPDF
;
A
#
# COMPACT_ATOMS: atom_id res chain seq x y z
N MET A 1 -45.52 -59.74 -20.20
CA MET A 1 -45.73 -58.33 -19.81
C MET A 1 -45.54 -58.27 -18.30
N ALA A 2 -44.47 -57.58 -17.86
CA ALA A 2 -44.08 -57.21 -16.50
C ALA A 2 -44.22 -58.23 -15.36
N LEU A 3 -43.08 -58.67 -14.81
CA LEU A 3 -42.97 -59.09 -13.41
C LEU A 3 -41.75 -58.43 -12.76
N ALA A 4 -41.99 -57.86 -11.58
CA ALA A 4 -41.07 -57.14 -10.72
C ALA A 4 -40.05 -58.05 -10.01
N ALA A 5 -38.94 -57.47 -9.56
CA ALA A 5 -38.25 -57.87 -8.32
C ALA A 5 -37.30 -56.77 -7.80
N VAL A 6 -37.49 -56.46 -6.52
CA VAL A 6 -36.71 -55.65 -5.54
C VAL A 6 -35.68 -56.60 -4.86
N PRO A 7 -34.76 -56.26 -3.89
CA PRO A 7 -33.97 -55.07 -3.48
C PRO A 7 -32.42 -55.35 -3.40
N ARG A 8 -31.60 -54.36 -2.97
CA ARG A 8 -30.77 -54.37 -1.71
C ARG A 8 -29.55 -53.42 -1.74
N HIS A 9 -29.33 -52.76 -0.59
CA HIS A 9 -28.18 -51.94 -0.17
C HIS A 9 -26.86 -52.72 -0.02
N VAL A 10 -25.71 -52.06 -0.29
CA VAL A 10 -24.37 -52.20 0.35
C VAL A 10 -23.59 -50.91 0.04
N LEU A 11 -23.29 -49.99 0.98
CA LEU A 11 -22.19 -49.89 1.97
C LEU A 11 -20.76 -49.77 1.40
N CYS A 12 -20.05 -48.71 1.82
CA CYS A 12 -18.72 -48.25 1.41
C CYS A 12 -17.58 -49.27 1.47
N VAL A 13 -16.59 -49.10 0.57
CA VAL A 13 -15.18 -49.46 0.83
C VAL A 13 -14.26 -48.36 0.28
N ARG A 14 -13.42 -47.84 1.17
CA ARG A 14 -12.27 -46.95 0.88
C ARG A 14 -11.08 -47.84 0.52
N LEU A 15 -10.38 -47.59 -0.59
CA LEU A 15 -9.08 -48.19 -0.85
C LEU A 15 -8.16 -47.20 -1.58
N VAL A 16 -6.94 -47.15 -1.05
CA VAL A 16 -5.88 -46.17 -1.27
C VAL A 16 -4.90 -46.66 -2.33
N ALA A 17 -4.42 -45.69 -3.11
CA ALA A 17 -3.16 -45.60 -3.88
C ALA A 17 -2.95 -46.49 -5.12
N LEU A 18 -2.61 -45.82 -6.23
CA LEU A 18 -1.28 -45.84 -6.92
C LEU A 18 -1.46 -45.46 -8.41
N ALA A 19 -0.88 -44.35 -8.84
CA ALA A 19 -0.60 -44.07 -10.26
C ALA A 19 0.52 -45.03 -10.76
N PRO A 20 0.64 -45.34 -12.08
CA PRO A 20 1.39 -44.45 -13.00
C PRO A 20 1.00 -44.44 -14.51
N PHE A 21 1.30 -43.30 -15.16
CA PHE A 21 1.82 -43.06 -16.54
C PHE A 21 1.01 -43.36 -17.84
N VAL A 22 0.72 -42.27 -18.59
CA VAL A 22 1.02 -41.95 -20.03
C VAL A 22 0.42 -42.87 -21.12
N SER A 23 -0.20 -42.47 -22.25
CA SER A 23 -0.47 -41.21 -22.99
C SER A 23 -1.33 -41.53 -24.24
N LEU A 24 -2.14 -40.57 -24.71
CA LEU A 24 -2.36 -40.08 -26.10
C LEU A 24 -3.82 -39.84 -26.53
N ALA A 25 -4.00 -38.60 -26.99
CA ALA A 25 -4.87 -38.11 -28.08
C ALA A 25 -6.34 -37.78 -27.79
N GLY A 26 -6.59 -36.46 -27.68
CA GLY A 26 -7.46 -35.78 -28.64
C GLY A 26 -8.87 -35.42 -28.18
N ALA A 27 -9.03 -34.24 -27.58
CA ALA A 27 -10.20 -33.41 -27.80
C ALA A 27 -9.85 -31.94 -27.57
N SER A 28 -10.21 -31.15 -28.57
CA SER A 28 -10.06 -29.71 -28.72
C SER A 28 -10.94 -28.89 -27.78
N GLY A 29 -10.35 -27.85 -27.17
CA GLY A 29 -10.96 -26.53 -26.95
C GLY A 29 -12.00 -26.37 -25.84
N CYS A 30 -11.60 -25.81 -24.69
CA CYS A 30 -11.85 -24.41 -24.33
C CYS A 30 -10.70 -23.97 -23.40
N PHE A 31 -10.01 -22.89 -23.77
CA PHE A 31 -9.26 -22.04 -22.85
C PHE A 31 -10.26 -20.95 -22.44
N GLU A 32 -10.41 -20.69 -21.14
CA GLU A 32 -10.59 -19.34 -20.57
C GLU A 32 -10.83 -19.39 -19.05
N ALA A 33 -10.22 -18.41 -18.37
CA ALA A 33 -10.40 -17.90 -17.01
C ALA A 33 -10.15 -18.82 -15.80
N THR A 34 -9.00 -18.60 -15.16
CA THR A 34 -8.80 -18.78 -13.72
C THR A 34 -9.55 -17.66 -13.00
N GLU A 35 -10.75 -17.96 -12.50
CA GLU A 35 -11.43 -17.12 -11.51
C GLU A 35 -11.02 -17.58 -10.12
N THR A 36 -10.45 -16.67 -9.32
CA THR A 36 -10.30 -16.81 -7.87
C THR A 36 -10.89 -15.56 -7.24
N LEU A 37 -12.12 -15.67 -6.74
CA LEU A 37 -12.79 -14.66 -5.91
C LEU A 37 -12.66 -15.13 -4.45
N GLY A 38 -11.87 -14.42 -3.63
CA GLY A 38 -11.79 -14.65 -2.19
C GLY A 38 -13.01 -14.04 -1.51
N SER A 39 -13.61 -14.69 -0.51
CA SER A 39 -14.96 -14.36 -0.01
C SER A 39 -15.03 -14.18 1.50
N ALA A 40 -15.84 -13.22 1.96
CA ALA A 40 -16.13 -12.92 3.36
C ALA A 40 -17.47 -12.17 3.51
N CYS A 41 -18.38 -12.63 4.38
CA CYS A 41 -19.64 -11.95 4.71
C CYS A 41 -20.13 -12.31 6.13
N GLU A 42 -20.57 -11.31 6.89
CA GLU A 42 -21.23 -11.50 8.18
C GLU A 42 -22.75 -11.63 8.07
N LYS A 43 -23.31 -12.18 9.14
CA LYS A 43 -24.69 -12.58 9.30
C LYS A 43 -25.42 -11.48 10.07
N ASP A 44 -26.20 -10.63 9.41
CA ASP A 44 -27.46 -10.16 9.99
C ASP A 44 -28.45 -9.60 8.96
N HIS A 45 -29.67 -10.15 9.04
CA HIS A 45 -30.95 -9.52 8.68
C HIS A 45 -31.25 -9.16 7.21
N ASP A 46 -31.32 -10.14 6.30
CA ASP A 46 -32.44 -10.25 5.32
C ASP A 46 -32.51 -11.52 4.44
N CYS A 47 -31.61 -12.50 4.63
CA CYS A 47 -31.68 -13.75 3.87
C CYS A 47 -32.67 -14.77 4.47
N ASP A 48 -33.68 -15.20 3.69
CA ASP A 48 -34.63 -16.28 4.01
C ASP A 48 -33.88 -17.56 4.46
N PRO A 49 -34.39 -18.34 5.44
CA PRO A 49 -33.79 -19.61 5.89
C PRO A 49 -33.55 -20.68 4.79
N ALA A 50 -33.98 -20.47 3.54
CA ALA A 50 -33.65 -21.31 2.39
C ALA A 50 -32.48 -20.83 1.50
N GLN A 51 -31.89 -19.65 1.76
CA GLN A 51 -30.75 -19.11 1.01
C GLN A 51 -29.48 -19.12 1.86
N SER A 52 -28.50 -19.91 1.40
CA SER A 52 -27.16 -20.02 1.98
C SER A 52 -26.23 -19.11 1.19
N CYS A 53 -25.71 -18.05 1.80
CA CYS A 53 -24.54 -17.35 1.28
C CYS A 53 -23.30 -18.25 1.51
N ASP A 54 -23.10 -19.23 0.65
CA ASP A 54 -21.79 -19.86 0.48
C ASP A 54 -20.99 -18.94 -0.46
N ASN A 55 -20.25 -17.98 0.11
CA ASN A 55 -19.05 -17.36 -0.45
C ASN A 55 -19.17 -16.57 -1.78
N GLY A 56 -19.53 -15.28 -1.75
CA GLY A 56 -19.42 -14.40 -2.92
C GLY A 56 -18.85 -13.02 -2.58
N VAL A 57 -17.63 -12.74 -3.05
CA VAL A 57 -17.15 -11.40 -3.38
C VAL A 57 -17.54 -11.13 -4.83
N CYS A 58 -17.93 -9.89 -5.11
CA CYS A 58 -18.82 -9.48 -6.20
C CYS A 58 -20.25 -9.99 -6.01
N GLY A 59 -21.14 -9.08 -5.58
CA GLY A 59 -22.55 -9.31 -5.34
C GLY A 59 -23.22 -10.15 -6.44
N LEU A 60 -23.47 -11.41 -6.12
CA LEU A 60 -24.63 -12.13 -6.64
C LEU A 60 -25.33 -12.85 -5.48
N CYS A 61 -25.87 -12.07 -4.55
CA CYS A 61 -27.01 -12.50 -3.75
C CYS A 61 -28.29 -11.73 -4.13
N GLY A 62 -29.09 -12.34 -5.01
CA GLY A 62 -30.54 -12.16 -5.04
C GLY A 62 -31.14 -10.98 -5.82
N ASN A 63 -30.55 -9.77 -5.80
CA ASN A 63 -31.17 -8.56 -6.39
C ASN A 63 -30.40 -7.93 -7.58
N GLY A 64 -29.14 -8.29 -7.81
CA GLY A 64 -28.30 -7.74 -8.89
C GLY A 64 -27.83 -6.30 -8.67
N ARG A 65 -27.67 -5.88 -7.40
CA ARG A 65 -27.10 -4.61 -6.96
C ARG A 65 -26.02 -4.88 -5.91
N VAL A 66 -25.02 -4.02 -5.86
CA VAL A 66 -24.02 -4.02 -4.78
C VAL A 66 -24.53 -3.06 -3.71
N ASP A 67 -24.57 -3.54 -2.46
CA ASP A 67 -25.00 -2.75 -1.30
C ASP A 67 -23.75 -2.32 -0.50
N PRO A 68 -23.75 -1.14 0.16
CA PRO A 68 -22.64 -0.69 1.01
C PRO A 68 -22.27 -1.75 2.07
N GLY A 69 -20.98 -2.02 2.22
CA GLY A 69 -20.41 -3.05 3.08
C GLY A 69 -20.12 -4.39 2.40
N GLU A 70 -20.61 -4.61 1.17
CA GLU A 70 -20.11 -5.70 0.32
C GLU A 70 -18.73 -5.34 -0.24
N PHE A 71 -17.83 -6.31 -0.39
CA PHE A 71 -16.53 -6.07 -1.01
C PHE A 71 -16.59 -6.48 -2.48
N CYS A 72 -16.58 -5.49 -3.39
CA CYS A 72 -16.77 -5.71 -4.83
C CYS A 72 -15.70 -4.96 -5.63
N PHE A 73 -14.72 -5.71 -6.15
CA PHE A 73 -13.70 -5.18 -7.06
C PHE A 73 -13.74 -5.94 -8.37
N GLY A 74 -13.65 -5.20 -9.47
CA GLY A 74 -13.46 -5.76 -10.80
C GLY A 74 -12.08 -6.41 -10.98
N PRO A 75 -11.83 -7.06 -12.13
CA PRO A 75 -10.50 -7.56 -12.45
C PRO A 75 -9.50 -6.41 -12.60
N SER A 76 -8.23 -6.68 -12.28
CA SER A 76 -7.17 -5.70 -12.52
C SER A 76 -6.95 -5.44 -14.02
N ARG A 77 -6.64 -4.19 -14.34
CA ARG A 77 -6.12 -3.78 -15.64
C ARG A 77 -4.65 -3.40 -15.48
N ASP A 78 -3.78 -4.17 -16.11
CA ASP A 78 -2.33 -4.00 -16.00
C ASP A 78 -1.76 -3.14 -17.12
N TYR A 79 -0.94 -2.16 -16.75
CA TYR A 79 -0.19 -1.29 -17.65
C TYR A 79 1.30 -1.55 -17.47
N ALA A 80 1.97 -1.98 -18.54
CA ALA A 80 3.42 -2.18 -18.52
C ALA A 80 4.15 -0.83 -18.51
N VAL A 81 5.11 -0.70 -17.60
CA VAL A 81 5.99 0.48 -17.47
C VAL A 81 7.45 0.06 -17.58
N PRO A 82 8.35 0.89 -18.13
CA PRO A 82 9.78 0.57 -18.16
C PRO A 82 10.39 0.68 -16.76
N GLY A 83 11.18 -0.32 -16.35
CA GLY A 83 11.91 -0.32 -15.08
C GLY A 83 11.08 -0.77 -13.88
N VAL A 84 11.74 -0.86 -12.72
CA VAL A 84 11.12 -1.27 -11.45
C VAL A 84 10.57 -0.05 -10.73
N ILE A 85 9.27 -0.04 -10.44
CA ILE A 85 8.61 1.11 -9.80
C ILE A 85 9.19 1.35 -8.40
N ALA A 86 9.54 2.60 -8.13
CA ALA A 86 10.06 3.10 -6.86
C ALA A 86 9.04 3.98 -6.11
N GLY A 87 8.09 4.57 -6.84
CA GLY A 87 6.99 5.36 -6.29
C GLY A 87 5.92 5.58 -7.35
N VAL A 88 4.68 5.81 -6.90
CA VAL A 88 3.53 6.11 -7.74
C VAL A 88 2.67 7.17 -7.03
N PHE A 89 2.09 8.08 -7.80
CA PHE A 89 1.11 9.05 -7.32
C PHE A 89 0.06 9.30 -8.39
N ALA A 90 -1.13 9.74 -7.98
CA ALA A 90 -2.20 10.11 -8.89
C ALA A 90 -2.65 11.56 -8.65
N ALA A 91 -2.78 12.32 -9.73
CA ALA A 91 -3.11 13.74 -9.72
C ALA A 91 -3.50 14.20 -11.14
N ASP A 92 -4.27 15.29 -11.24
CA ASP A 92 -4.49 15.99 -12.51
C ASP A 92 -3.21 16.77 -12.88
N LEU A 93 -2.38 16.21 -13.77
CA LEU A 93 -1.03 16.72 -14.05
C LEU A 93 -0.97 17.65 -15.26
N ASP A 94 -1.96 17.61 -16.15
CA ASP A 94 -2.07 18.48 -17.32
C ASP A 94 -3.29 19.43 -17.27
N GLY A 95 -4.07 19.39 -16.18
CA GLY A 95 -5.09 20.39 -15.85
C GLY A 95 -6.40 20.18 -16.60
N GLU A 96 -6.68 18.95 -17.02
CA GLU A 96 -7.89 18.57 -17.75
C GLU A 96 -9.03 18.08 -16.85
N GLY A 97 -8.74 17.87 -15.57
CA GLY A 97 -9.69 17.49 -14.54
C GLY A 97 -9.86 15.99 -14.35
N ASP A 98 -9.22 15.16 -15.18
CA ASP A 98 -9.10 13.72 -14.96
C ASP A 98 -7.78 13.45 -14.23
N LEU A 99 -7.74 12.42 -13.37
CA LEU A 99 -6.51 12.08 -12.65
C LEU A 99 -5.59 11.21 -13.51
N ASP A 100 -4.37 11.67 -13.69
CA ASP A 100 -3.25 10.91 -14.24
C ASP A 100 -2.57 10.07 -13.16
N ILE A 101 -1.76 9.11 -13.60
CA ILE A 101 -0.89 8.35 -12.71
C ILE A 101 0.55 8.56 -13.14
N ALA A 102 1.36 9.12 -12.26
CA ALA A 102 2.79 9.24 -12.47
C ALA A 102 3.55 8.24 -11.60
N ALA A 103 4.58 7.63 -12.19
CA ALA A 103 5.43 6.66 -11.55
C ALA A 103 6.89 7.01 -11.78
N VAL A 104 7.69 6.86 -10.73
CA VAL A 104 9.14 6.89 -10.82
C VAL A 104 9.64 5.46 -10.83
N THR A 105 10.48 5.11 -11.81
CA THR A 105 11.02 3.76 -11.95
C THR A 105 12.54 3.76 -11.95
N ASN A 106 13.13 2.72 -11.37
CA ASN A 106 14.54 2.44 -11.40
C ASN A 106 14.86 1.50 -12.55
N ASP A 107 15.91 1.80 -13.31
CA ASP A 107 16.36 0.99 -14.45
C ASP A 107 17.90 0.95 -14.50
N PHE A 108 18.45 0.23 -15.47
CA PHE A 108 19.88 0.17 -15.74
C PHE A 108 20.16 0.67 -17.16
N CYS A 109 20.50 1.95 -17.26
CA CYS A 109 20.58 2.66 -18.54
C CYS A 109 22.03 2.85 -18.99
N ALA A 110 22.22 3.09 -20.30
CA ALA A 110 23.50 3.53 -20.82
C ALA A 110 23.78 4.98 -20.35
N THR A 111 24.82 5.18 -19.55
CA THR A 111 25.29 6.50 -19.11
C THR A 111 26.36 7.07 -20.04
N SER A 112 26.97 6.20 -20.86
CA SER A 112 27.83 6.55 -21.99
C SER A 112 27.76 5.45 -23.06
N PRO A 113 28.35 5.62 -24.27
CA PRO A 113 28.34 4.58 -25.30
C PRO A 113 28.93 3.22 -24.88
N THR A 114 29.68 3.17 -23.77
CA THR A 114 30.34 1.96 -23.25
C THR A 114 30.07 1.67 -21.79
N GLU A 115 29.34 2.54 -21.09
CA GLU A 115 29.07 2.42 -19.66
C GLU A 115 27.57 2.38 -19.42
N PHE A 116 27.19 1.52 -18.47
CA PHE A 116 25.82 1.41 -17.99
C PHE A 116 25.86 1.61 -16.48
N GLY A 117 24.88 2.33 -15.97
CA GLY A 117 24.74 2.66 -14.56
C GLY A 117 23.27 2.67 -14.14
N PRO A 118 23.00 2.70 -12.83
CA PRO A 118 21.67 2.99 -12.33
C PRO A 118 21.16 4.32 -12.92
N CYS A 119 19.89 4.31 -13.28
CA CYS A 119 19.15 5.48 -13.73
C CYS A 119 17.76 5.40 -13.14
N PHE A 120 17.04 6.51 -13.17
CA PHE A 120 15.60 6.50 -12.95
C PHE A 120 14.88 7.10 -14.17
N ARG A 121 13.60 6.75 -14.31
CA ARG A 121 12.69 7.28 -15.33
C ARG A 121 11.47 7.86 -14.65
N SER A 122 10.89 8.86 -15.31
CA SER A 122 9.53 9.30 -15.02
C SER A 122 8.61 8.71 -16.07
N VAL A 123 7.59 7.98 -15.63
CA VAL A 123 6.58 7.36 -16.48
C VAL A 123 5.23 7.98 -16.11
N LEU A 124 4.51 8.45 -17.11
CA LEU A 124 3.19 9.05 -16.95
C LEU A 124 2.16 8.17 -17.64
N LEU A 125 1.10 7.80 -16.93
CA LEU A 125 -0.11 7.22 -17.47
C LEU A 125 -1.10 8.39 -17.56
N VAL A 126 -1.24 8.94 -18.76
CA VAL A 126 -2.16 10.05 -19.02
C VAL A 126 -3.56 9.50 -19.23
N SER A 127 -4.53 10.07 -18.52
CA SER A 127 -5.93 9.74 -18.72
C SER A 127 -6.37 10.14 -20.13
N SER A 128 -7.22 9.33 -20.74
CA SER A 128 -7.87 9.67 -22.03
C SER A 128 -9.39 9.57 -21.93
N GLY A 129 -9.88 9.46 -20.68
CA GLY A 129 -11.27 9.23 -20.30
C GLY A 129 -11.37 8.17 -19.20
N PRO A 130 -12.60 7.89 -18.73
CA PRO A 130 -12.84 6.98 -17.61
C PRO A 130 -12.22 5.61 -17.86
N ARG A 131 -11.34 5.19 -16.94
CA ARG A 131 -10.66 3.89 -16.95
C ARG A 131 -9.70 3.64 -18.13
N GLU A 132 -9.35 4.64 -18.93
CA GLU A 132 -8.46 4.51 -20.09
C GLU A 132 -7.18 5.35 -19.96
N TYR A 133 -6.04 4.68 -19.81
CA TYR A 133 -4.73 5.33 -19.71
C TYR A 133 -3.81 5.04 -20.90
N THR A 134 -3.04 6.06 -21.28
CA THR A 134 -1.93 5.93 -22.23
C THR A 134 -0.60 6.10 -21.51
N VAL A 135 0.29 5.11 -21.65
CA VAL A 135 1.64 5.16 -21.07
C VAL A 135 2.56 6.03 -21.92
N ILE A 136 3.15 7.05 -21.29
CA ILE A 136 4.16 7.96 -21.82
C ILE A 136 5.43 7.80 -20.98
N ASP A 137 6.51 7.35 -21.62
CA ASP A 137 7.85 7.32 -21.02
C ASP A 137 8.55 8.65 -21.30
N ALA A 138 8.84 9.43 -20.25
CA ALA A 138 9.57 10.69 -20.37
C ALA A 138 11.07 10.49 -20.69
N GLY A 139 11.54 9.23 -20.69
CA GLY A 139 12.91 8.85 -20.94
C GLY A 139 13.71 8.66 -19.65
N ALA A 140 14.91 8.10 -19.82
CA ALA A 140 15.85 7.91 -18.72
C ALA A 140 16.52 9.22 -18.32
N ASP A 141 16.46 9.52 -17.03
CA ASP A 141 17.31 10.50 -16.41
C ASP A 141 18.59 9.82 -15.92
N THR A 142 19.72 10.25 -16.48
CA THR A 142 21.07 9.78 -16.11
C THR A 142 21.88 10.87 -15.41
N THR A 143 21.25 11.99 -15.02
CA THR A 143 21.91 13.08 -14.30
C THR A 143 22.32 12.64 -12.89
N PHE A 144 21.54 11.74 -12.28
CA PHE A 144 21.86 11.07 -11.03
C PHE A 144 22.12 9.59 -11.31
N ASP A 145 23.39 9.17 -11.19
CA ASP A 145 23.82 7.77 -11.28
C ASP A 145 23.45 7.04 -9.97
N ALA A 146 22.16 6.99 -9.66
CA ALA A 146 21.63 6.48 -8.40
C ALA A 146 20.20 5.91 -8.56
N ARG A 147 19.84 4.98 -7.68
CA ARG A 147 18.48 4.41 -7.60
C ARG A 147 17.63 5.20 -6.64
N VAL A 148 16.40 5.51 -7.02
CA VAL A 148 15.39 6.12 -6.14
C VAL A 148 14.95 5.10 -5.09
N SER A 149 15.03 5.48 -3.83
CA SER A 149 14.68 4.63 -2.68
C SER A 149 13.36 5.01 -2.02
N ALA A 150 12.98 6.28 -2.10
CA ALA A 150 11.71 6.81 -1.64
C ALA A 150 11.34 8.04 -2.49
N PHE A 151 10.04 8.25 -2.64
CA PHE A 151 9.47 9.30 -3.46
C PHE A 151 8.10 9.68 -2.88
N ASP A 152 7.84 10.97 -2.74
CA ASP A 152 6.53 11.49 -2.34
C ASP A 152 6.29 12.86 -2.99
N VAL A 153 5.02 13.24 -3.10
CA VAL A 153 4.57 14.40 -3.90
C VAL A 153 3.53 15.22 -3.14
N ALA A 154 3.73 16.53 -3.11
CA ALA A 154 2.77 17.50 -2.56
C ALA A 154 3.11 18.93 -3.02
N ASP A 155 2.23 19.89 -2.79
CA ASP A 155 2.51 21.32 -2.97
C ASP A 155 3.33 21.85 -1.77
N LEU A 156 4.67 21.84 -1.90
CA LEU A 156 5.61 22.14 -0.81
C LEU A 156 5.90 23.63 -0.68
N ASP A 157 5.68 24.42 -1.73
CA ASP A 157 5.86 25.87 -1.71
C ASP A 157 4.55 26.67 -1.62
N GLY A 158 3.40 26.01 -1.72
CA GLY A 158 2.07 26.57 -1.54
C GLY A 158 1.59 27.34 -2.77
N ASP A 159 2.13 27.03 -3.96
CA ASP A 159 1.79 27.70 -5.21
C ASP A 159 0.64 27.04 -5.99
N GLY A 160 0.15 25.90 -5.48
CA GLY A 160 -0.93 25.10 -6.07
C GLY A 160 -0.46 24.09 -7.11
N ARG A 161 0.85 23.88 -7.28
CA ARG A 161 1.44 22.86 -8.15
C ARG A 161 2.11 21.79 -7.32
N PHE A 162 2.14 20.57 -7.86
CA PHE A 162 2.79 19.46 -7.19
C PHE A 162 4.31 19.53 -7.31
N ASP A 163 4.99 19.36 -6.20
CA ASP A 163 6.44 19.22 -6.07
C ASP A 163 6.79 17.78 -5.69
N ALA A 164 8.03 17.36 -5.95
CA ALA A 164 8.51 16.03 -5.60
C ALA A 164 9.64 16.08 -4.57
N VAL A 165 9.62 15.14 -3.63
CA VAL A 165 10.75 14.79 -2.76
C VAL A 165 11.29 13.44 -3.17
N ILE A 166 12.58 13.39 -3.52
CA ILE A 166 13.26 12.19 -4.04
C ILE A 166 14.43 11.84 -3.13
N ALA A 167 14.45 10.60 -2.65
CA ALA A 167 15.59 10.00 -1.96
C ALA A 167 16.31 8.98 -2.85
N PHE A 168 17.62 8.85 -2.65
CA PHE A 168 18.45 7.92 -3.39
C PHE A 168 19.09 6.86 -2.48
N GLU A 169 19.20 5.61 -2.94
CA GLU A 169 19.76 4.49 -2.17
C GLU A 169 21.25 4.69 -1.82
N ASP A 170 22.00 5.33 -2.71
CA ASP A 170 23.47 5.38 -2.65
C ASP A 170 24.02 6.71 -2.12
N ALA A 171 23.15 7.68 -1.86
CA ALA A 171 23.54 9.02 -1.42
C ALA A 171 22.64 9.50 -0.27
N PRO A 172 23.23 10.04 0.82
CA PRO A 172 22.45 10.77 1.80
C PRO A 172 21.91 12.06 1.19
N GLY A 173 20.71 12.43 1.63
CA GLY A 173 20.01 13.65 1.24
C GLY A 173 18.71 13.39 0.50
N LEU A 174 17.90 14.44 0.45
CA LEU A 174 16.66 14.51 -0.31
C LEU A 174 16.85 15.56 -1.40
N LEU A 175 16.50 15.22 -2.63
CA LEU A 175 16.32 16.20 -3.71
C LEU A 175 14.86 16.65 -3.71
N VAL A 176 14.63 17.95 -3.54
CA VAL A 176 13.30 18.55 -3.65
C VAL A 176 13.23 19.28 -4.98
N VAL A 177 12.27 18.89 -5.81
CA VAL A 177 12.03 19.43 -7.15
C VAL A 177 10.69 20.14 -7.15
N PHE A 178 10.69 21.42 -7.50
CA PHE A 178 9.47 22.23 -7.54
C PHE A 178 8.79 22.18 -8.92
N ALA A 179 7.46 22.19 -8.93
CA ALA A 179 6.56 22.21 -10.07
C ALA A 179 6.77 21.08 -11.10
N LEU A 180 6.21 19.90 -10.82
CA LEU A 180 6.01 18.82 -11.76
C LEU A 180 5.02 19.28 -12.86
N ALA A 181 5.47 19.29 -14.12
CA ALA A 181 4.72 19.63 -15.35
C ALA A 181 4.82 21.06 -15.94
N ASP A 182 5.27 22.10 -15.21
CA ASP A 182 5.54 23.43 -15.80
C ASP A 182 6.83 24.08 -15.25
N ALA A 183 7.96 23.63 -15.78
CA ALA A 183 9.30 24.04 -15.36
C ALA A 183 9.69 25.47 -15.81
N ALA A 184 8.85 26.19 -16.57
CA ALA A 184 9.25 27.47 -17.16
C ALA A 184 9.55 28.55 -16.11
N ASP A 185 8.94 28.44 -14.92
CA ASP A 185 9.10 29.36 -13.79
C ASP A 185 9.33 28.63 -12.45
N ALA A 186 9.75 27.36 -12.49
CA ALA A 186 10.04 26.58 -11.29
C ALA A 186 11.32 27.09 -10.58
N PRO A 187 11.33 27.21 -9.24
CA PRO A 187 12.55 27.40 -8.48
C PRO A 187 13.61 26.33 -8.76
N ASP A 188 14.89 26.67 -8.56
CA ASP A 188 15.96 25.67 -8.62
C ASP A 188 15.72 24.57 -7.56
N PRO A 189 15.95 23.28 -7.90
CA PRO A 189 15.87 22.20 -6.93
C PRO A 189 16.80 22.43 -5.74
N ILE A 190 16.35 22.03 -4.55
CA ILE A 190 17.16 22.10 -3.33
C ILE A 190 17.56 20.69 -2.87
N VAL A 191 18.67 20.61 -2.13
CA VAL A 191 19.13 19.36 -1.53
C VAL A 191 19.16 19.49 -0.02
N LEU A 192 18.29 18.75 0.65
CA LEU A 192 18.26 18.66 2.10
C LEU A 192 19.21 17.55 2.55
N GLN A 193 20.13 17.86 3.46
CA GLN A 193 21.14 16.90 3.89
C GLN A 193 20.57 16.00 4.99
N THR A 194 20.69 14.68 4.80
CA THR A 194 20.40 13.67 5.81
C THR A 194 21.71 13.06 6.32
N SER A 195 21.65 12.40 7.47
CA SER A 195 22.78 11.70 8.07
C SER A 195 23.10 10.34 7.41
N ALA A 196 22.14 9.76 6.69
CA ALA A 196 22.24 8.47 6.02
C ALA A 196 21.29 8.35 4.81
N PRO A 197 21.49 7.36 3.92
CA PRO A 197 20.54 7.07 2.85
C PRO A 197 19.13 6.79 3.40
N VAL A 198 18.15 7.41 2.76
CA VAL A 198 16.74 7.37 3.16
C VAL A 198 16.04 6.24 2.42
N VAL A 199 15.07 5.61 3.06
CA VAL A 199 14.23 4.54 2.47
C VAL A 199 12.74 4.80 2.60
N ASP A 200 12.40 5.94 3.21
CA ASP A 200 11.05 6.34 3.53
C ASP A 200 11.00 7.84 3.74
N VAL A 201 10.04 8.51 3.12
CA VAL A 201 9.81 9.95 3.26
C VAL A 201 8.32 10.18 3.44
N LEU A 202 7.97 11.08 4.34
CA LEU A 202 6.60 11.51 4.60
C LEU A 202 6.51 13.02 4.46
N ILE A 203 5.44 13.49 3.84
CA ILE A 203 5.10 14.91 3.69
C ILE A 203 3.78 15.19 4.40
N GLU A 204 3.81 15.88 5.53
CA GLU A 204 2.63 16.22 6.34
C GLU A 204 2.84 17.53 7.12
N ASP A 205 1.78 18.21 7.54
CA ASP A 205 1.86 19.32 8.50
C ASP A 205 2.06 18.76 9.92
N ILE A 206 3.31 18.51 10.30
CA ILE A 206 3.66 17.75 11.50
C ILE A 206 3.51 18.59 12.77
N ASP A 207 3.78 19.90 12.68
CA ASP A 207 3.68 20.81 13.83
C ASP A 207 2.37 21.61 13.89
N GLY A 208 1.50 21.48 12.89
CA GLY A 208 0.17 22.06 12.85
C GLY A 208 0.17 23.56 12.49
N ASP A 209 1.21 24.04 11.82
CA ASP A 209 1.34 25.45 11.41
C ASP A 209 0.73 25.75 10.03
N GLY A 210 0.26 24.72 9.33
CA GLY A 210 -0.34 24.80 8.00
C GLY A 210 0.67 24.76 6.86
N ILE A 211 1.95 24.48 7.13
CA ILE A 211 3.01 24.30 6.16
C ILE A 211 3.45 22.84 6.20
N LEU A 212 3.65 22.23 5.04
CA LEU A 212 4.11 20.84 4.97
C LEU A 212 5.56 20.73 5.45
N ASP A 213 5.79 19.76 6.33
CA ASP A 213 7.07 19.31 6.85
C ASP A 213 7.48 17.98 6.20
N LEU A 214 8.73 17.57 6.39
CA LEU A 214 9.24 16.28 5.92
C LEU A 214 9.74 15.43 7.09
N ALA A 215 9.41 14.15 7.10
CA ALA A 215 10.04 13.16 7.98
C ALA A 215 10.71 12.06 7.16
N THR A 216 11.86 11.57 7.61
CA THR A 216 12.63 10.55 6.90
C THR A 216 13.00 9.36 7.77
N GLY A 217 12.89 8.17 7.18
CA GLY A 217 13.35 6.91 7.73
C GLY A 217 14.57 6.36 7.01
N SER A 218 15.44 5.66 7.72
CA SER A 218 16.65 5.07 7.16
C SER A 218 16.85 3.62 7.62
N ARG A 219 17.36 2.77 6.72
CA ARG A 219 17.81 1.41 7.05
C ARG A 219 19.14 1.37 7.79
N ALA A 220 19.85 2.50 7.92
CA ALA A 220 21.16 2.51 8.55
C ALA A 220 21.04 2.25 10.07
N PRO A 221 21.88 1.36 10.66
CA PRO A 221 21.73 0.93 12.05
C PRO A 221 21.81 2.01 13.14
N MET A 222 22.29 3.21 12.81
CA MET A 222 22.46 4.31 13.76
C MET A 222 21.82 5.61 13.27
N ALA A 223 21.08 5.56 12.16
CA ALA A 223 20.39 6.73 11.65
C ALA A 223 19.11 6.95 12.47
N PRO A 224 18.89 8.17 12.98
CA PRO A 224 17.63 8.52 13.60
C PRO A 224 16.55 8.70 12.52
N VAL A 225 15.30 8.87 12.96
CA VAL A 225 14.33 9.59 12.15
C VAL A 225 14.78 11.05 12.07
N GLU A 226 14.81 11.63 10.88
CA GLU A 226 15.17 13.05 10.69
C GLU A 226 13.95 13.82 10.18
N MET A 227 13.59 14.89 10.89
CA MET A 227 12.52 15.81 10.53
C MET A 227 13.09 17.11 9.94
N PHE A 228 12.43 17.64 8.92
CA PHE A 228 12.73 18.92 8.29
C PHE A 228 11.49 19.78 8.38
N TRP A 229 11.60 20.91 9.07
CA TRP A 229 10.46 21.79 9.28
C TRP A 229 10.30 22.76 8.11
N GLY A 230 9.10 22.82 7.57
CA GLY A 230 8.67 23.82 6.63
C GLY A 230 8.81 25.23 7.23
N MET A 231 9.24 26.15 6.39
CA MET A 231 9.31 27.58 6.69
C MET A 231 8.48 28.42 5.70
N GLY A 232 7.76 27.74 4.81
CA GLY A 232 6.95 28.33 3.74
C GLY A 232 7.77 28.65 2.48
N GLY A 233 7.09 28.64 1.32
CA GLY A 233 7.72 28.94 0.02
C GLY A 233 8.85 27.98 -0.35
N GLY A 234 8.71 26.70 0.01
CA GLY A 234 9.66 25.63 -0.33
C GLY A 234 10.94 25.62 0.52
N ALA A 235 11.03 26.46 1.55
CA ALA A 235 12.19 26.50 2.43
C ALA A 235 12.03 25.56 3.63
N TYR A 236 13.10 24.83 3.97
CA TYR A 236 13.14 23.90 5.09
C TYR A 236 14.30 24.18 6.06
N THR A 237 14.13 23.81 7.32
CA THR A 237 15.24 23.80 8.29
C THR A 237 16.27 22.72 7.95
N SER A 238 17.41 22.72 8.65
CA SER A 238 18.26 21.52 8.68
C SER A 238 17.55 20.36 9.38
N ALA A 239 17.95 19.12 9.06
CA ALA A 239 17.49 17.92 9.73
C ALA A 239 17.57 18.04 11.27
N GLN A 240 16.46 17.76 11.93
CA GLN A 240 16.37 17.57 13.36
C GLN A 240 16.18 16.08 13.65
N PRO A 241 17.10 15.44 14.37
CA PRO A 241 16.96 14.03 14.71
C PRO A 241 15.91 13.84 15.81
N VAL A 242 15.08 12.81 15.65
CA VAL A 242 14.08 12.36 16.61
C VAL A 242 14.43 10.95 17.09
N PRO A 243 14.26 10.65 18.40
CA PRO A 243 14.59 9.33 18.92
C PRO A 243 13.73 8.25 18.28
N ALA A 244 14.36 7.30 17.59
CA ALA A 244 13.72 6.09 17.07
C ALA A 244 14.69 4.91 17.14
N GLY A 245 14.18 3.69 16.93
CA GLY A 245 15.02 2.51 16.81
C GLY A 245 15.65 2.39 15.43
N ALA A 246 16.56 1.43 15.28
CA ALA A 246 17.31 1.23 14.05
C ALA A 246 16.47 0.65 12.90
N GLY A 247 16.68 1.15 11.68
CA GLY A 247 15.97 0.70 10.50
C GLY A 247 14.56 1.28 10.37
N ALA A 248 14.44 2.58 10.65
CA ALA A 248 13.18 3.30 10.79
C ALA A 248 12.40 3.40 9.47
N ARG A 249 11.11 3.09 9.55
CA ARG A 249 10.05 3.46 8.60
C ARG A 249 8.88 4.04 9.39
N LEU A 250 8.23 5.07 8.86
CA LEU A 250 7.21 5.82 9.58
C LEU A 250 5.81 5.50 9.07
N SER A 251 4.82 5.50 9.96
CA SER A 251 3.41 5.58 9.58
C SER A 251 3.06 7.01 9.18
N ARG A 252 1.95 7.19 8.45
CA ARG A 252 1.25 8.49 8.42
C ARG A 252 0.96 8.97 9.84
N GLY A 253 0.84 10.29 10.02
CA GLY A 253 0.57 10.93 11.29
C GLY A 253 -0.80 10.53 11.88
N ALA A 254 -0.85 10.33 13.19
CA ALA A 254 -2.04 9.92 13.92
C ALA A 254 -2.06 10.51 15.34
N ASP A 255 -3.23 10.70 15.95
CA ASP A 255 -3.36 11.17 17.34
C ASP A 255 -3.55 9.98 18.27
N PHE A 256 -2.47 9.31 18.69
CA PHE A 256 -2.59 8.06 19.47
C PHE A 256 -3.07 8.29 20.90
N ASP A 257 -2.98 9.51 21.45
CA ASP A 257 -3.38 9.81 22.84
C ASP A 257 -4.61 10.73 22.98
N GLY A 258 -5.19 11.16 21.87
CA GLY A 258 -6.44 11.91 21.79
C GLY A 258 -6.31 13.37 22.21
N ASP A 259 -5.10 13.94 22.12
CA ASP A 259 -4.82 15.30 22.56
C ASP A 259 -4.78 16.34 21.42
N GLY A 260 -5.04 15.88 20.20
CA GLY A 260 -5.16 16.67 18.98
C GLY A 260 -3.82 17.02 18.34
N ARG A 261 -2.70 16.51 18.83
CA ARG A 261 -1.38 16.68 18.19
C ARG A 261 -1.02 15.44 17.37
N MET A 262 -0.44 15.68 16.21
CA MET A 262 0.00 14.62 15.33
C MET A 262 1.23 13.89 15.90
N GLU A 263 1.15 12.57 15.98
CA GLU A 263 2.17 11.65 16.47
C GLU A 263 2.52 10.62 15.39
N PHE A 264 3.57 9.82 15.60
CA PHE A 264 4.02 8.84 14.60
C PHE A 264 4.33 7.49 15.21
N ALA A 265 3.98 6.42 14.51
CA ALA A 265 4.53 5.10 14.78
C ALA A 265 5.72 4.83 13.85
N VAL A 266 6.77 4.24 14.39
CA VAL A 266 8.01 3.92 13.67
C VAL A 266 8.29 2.44 13.76
N ALA A 267 8.30 1.76 12.62
CA ALA A 267 8.78 0.39 12.51
C ALA A 267 10.32 0.38 12.55
N ASN A 268 10.88 -0.29 13.55
CA ASN A 268 12.32 -0.44 13.73
C ASN A 268 12.73 -1.82 13.18
N LEU A 269 12.99 -1.89 11.87
CA LEU A 269 13.28 -3.12 11.16
C LEU A 269 14.36 -3.95 11.87
N LEU A 270 15.44 -3.32 12.32
CA LEU A 270 16.61 -4.00 12.87
C LEU A 270 16.46 -4.38 14.36
N GLU A 271 15.41 -3.90 15.02
CA GLU A 271 15.11 -4.15 16.43
C GLU A 271 13.87 -5.04 16.63
N SER A 272 13.14 -5.39 15.56
CA SER A 272 11.88 -6.15 15.64
C SER A 272 10.87 -5.48 16.57
N SER A 273 10.68 -4.17 16.43
CA SER A 273 9.80 -3.39 17.29
C SER A 273 9.12 -2.26 16.54
N VAL A 274 8.06 -1.72 17.15
CA VAL A 274 7.47 -0.44 16.81
C VAL A 274 7.75 0.54 17.96
N THR A 275 8.12 1.78 17.64
CA THR A 275 8.20 2.88 18.60
C THR A 275 7.12 3.89 18.27
N VAL A 276 6.30 4.30 19.25
CA VAL A 276 5.37 5.42 19.10
C VAL A 276 6.04 6.69 19.61
N LEU A 277 6.06 7.71 18.77
CA LEU A 277 6.65 9.03 19.02
C LEU A 277 5.54 10.02 19.33
N ARG A 278 5.44 10.41 20.59
CA ARG A 278 4.48 11.41 21.07
C ARG A 278 4.98 12.80 20.80
N ASN A 279 4.14 13.62 20.20
CA ASN A 279 4.41 15.03 19.98
C ASN A 279 4.17 15.79 21.29
N VAL A 280 5.25 16.31 21.89
CA VAL A 280 5.19 17.08 23.14
C VAL A 280 5.15 18.59 22.91
N GLY A 281 4.96 19.01 21.65
CA GLY A 281 4.88 20.39 21.23
C GLY A 281 6.25 21.02 20.92
N ASP A 282 6.20 22.22 20.34
CA ASP A 282 7.38 23.02 19.96
C ASP A 282 8.39 22.22 19.11
N ARG A 283 7.90 21.39 18.17
CA ARG A 283 8.73 20.55 17.28
C ARG A 283 9.57 19.50 18.02
N ASN A 284 9.06 18.99 19.15
CA ASN A 284 9.72 17.96 19.96
C ASN A 284 8.87 16.71 20.09
N PHE A 285 9.55 15.57 20.12
CA PHE A 285 8.94 14.25 20.25
C PHE A 285 9.63 13.43 21.34
N ASP A 286 8.82 12.77 22.16
CA ASP A 286 9.25 11.79 23.16
C ASP A 286 8.81 10.39 22.76
N VAL A 287 9.48 9.36 23.30
CA VAL A 287 9.04 7.97 23.11
C VAL A 287 7.86 7.68 24.05
N ALA A 288 6.67 7.48 23.48
CA ALA A 288 5.46 7.12 24.22
C ALA A 288 5.47 5.64 24.62
N SER A 289 5.77 4.77 23.66
CA SER A 289 5.87 3.32 23.88
C SER A 289 6.82 2.67 22.89
N THR A 290 7.30 1.47 23.26
CA THR A 290 8.03 0.58 22.36
C THR A 290 7.41 -0.80 22.46
N VAL A 291 6.84 -1.28 21.35
CA VAL A 291 6.14 -2.54 21.23
C VAL A 291 7.04 -3.56 20.55
N PRO A 292 7.45 -4.66 21.21
CA PRO A 292 8.17 -5.73 20.56
C PRO A 292 7.24 -6.48 19.60
N LEU A 293 7.75 -6.79 18.41
CA LEU A 293 7.07 -7.59 17.40
C LEU A 293 7.66 -9.00 17.33
N PRO A 294 6.91 -9.99 16.80
CA PRO A 294 7.41 -11.36 16.63
C PRO A 294 8.53 -11.49 15.57
N GLY A 295 8.76 -10.47 14.74
CA GLY A 295 9.80 -10.47 13.72
C GLY A 295 10.09 -9.08 13.14
N LEU A 296 10.82 -9.04 12.02
CA LEU A 296 11.26 -7.78 11.41
C LEU A 296 10.10 -7.07 10.68
N PRO A 297 9.71 -5.86 11.11
CA PRO A 297 8.66 -5.10 10.43
C PRO A 297 9.18 -4.49 9.11
N ALA A 298 8.44 -4.65 8.01
CA ALA A 298 8.83 -4.13 6.70
C ALA A 298 8.02 -2.92 6.22
N ALA A 299 6.77 -2.81 6.65
CA ALA A 299 5.89 -1.66 6.45
C ALA A 299 5.09 -1.41 7.74
N ILE A 300 4.56 -0.19 7.86
CA ILE A 300 3.79 0.24 9.01
C ILE A 300 2.68 1.20 8.57
N ALA A 301 1.54 1.15 9.24
CA ALA A 301 0.44 2.08 9.10
C ALA A 301 -0.22 2.31 10.47
N ALA A 302 -1.01 3.37 10.58
CA ALA A 302 -1.78 3.69 11.77
C ALA A 302 -3.16 4.20 11.39
N GLY A 303 -4.18 3.85 12.17
CA GLY A 303 -5.57 4.23 11.92
C GLY A 303 -6.49 3.65 12.99
N ASP A 304 -7.65 4.27 13.20
CA ASP A 304 -8.68 3.78 14.12
C ASP A 304 -9.36 2.53 13.51
N LEU A 305 -9.03 1.36 14.05
CA LEU A 305 -9.53 0.08 13.56
C LEU A 305 -10.67 -0.46 14.42
N ASP A 306 -10.83 -0.01 15.66
CA ASP A 306 -11.90 -0.49 16.54
C ASP A 306 -13.03 0.52 16.80
N GLY A 307 -12.88 1.74 16.29
CA GLY A 307 -13.87 2.82 16.30
C GLY A 307 -13.91 3.61 17.61
N ASP A 308 -12.82 3.59 18.40
CA ASP A 308 -12.73 4.29 19.67
C ASP A 308 -12.08 5.70 19.59
N GLU A 309 -11.78 6.16 18.37
CA GLU A 309 -11.09 7.41 18.04
C GLU A 309 -9.60 7.45 18.45
N LEU A 310 -9.00 6.34 18.89
CA LEU A 310 -7.58 6.22 19.21
C LEU A 310 -6.90 5.24 18.24
N PRO A 311 -6.09 5.71 17.28
CA PRO A 311 -5.53 4.86 16.25
C PRO A 311 -4.71 3.66 16.76
N GLU A 312 -4.91 2.50 16.15
CA GLU A 312 -4.05 1.32 16.25
C GLU A 312 -2.80 1.48 15.39
N VAL A 313 -1.82 0.60 15.62
CA VAL A 313 -0.66 0.44 14.71
C VAL A 313 -0.69 -0.91 14.04
N VAL A 314 -0.54 -0.92 12.72
CA VAL A 314 -0.43 -2.12 11.90
C VAL A 314 0.98 -2.23 11.34
N ALA A 315 1.62 -3.38 11.47
CA ALA A 315 2.95 -3.65 10.93
C ALA A 315 3.00 -4.97 10.16
N SER A 316 3.64 -4.98 8.99
CA SER A 316 3.87 -6.21 8.24
C SER A 316 5.18 -6.86 8.67
N VAL A 317 5.17 -8.18 8.90
CA VAL A 317 6.33 -8.93 9.38
C VAL A 317 6.76 -9.94 8.31
N VAL A 318 7.72 -9.53 7.48
CA VAL A 318 8.05 -10.21 6.22
C VAL A 318 8.55 -11.64 6.40
N GLN A 319 9.33 -11.92 7.44
CA GLN A 319 9.92 -13.25 7.62
C GLN A 319 8.92 -14.32 8.06
N LEU A 320 7.75 -13.90 8.53
CA LEU A 320 6.71 -14.77 9.07
C LEU A 320 5.45 -14.78 8.21
N ASP A 321 5.40 -14.00 7.12
CA ASP A 321 4.20 -13.78 6.32
C ASP A 321 3.00 -13.34 7.19
N LEU A 322 3.25 -12.40 8.12
CA LEU A 322 2.24 -11.90 9.05
C LEU A 322 1.97 -10.40 8.86
N VAL A 323 0.77 -10.00 9.21
CA VAL A 323 0.45 -8.64 9.65
C VAL A 323 0.14 -8.68 11.15
N VAL A 324 0.67 -7.72 11.89
CA VAL A 324 0.44 -7.57 13.33
C VAL A 324 -0.29 -6.25 13.57
N VAL A 325 -1.42 -6.30 14.26
CA VAL A 325 -2.12 -5.12 14.79
C VAL A 325 -1.77 -4.99 16.28
N ALA A 326 -1.16 -3.88 16.65
CA ALA A 326 -0.87 -3.51 18.02
C ALA A 326 -2.00 -2.59 18.53
N PRO A 327 -2.78 -3.02 19.54
CA PRO A 327 -3.93 -2.27 20.01
C PRO A 327 -3.51 -0.97 20.71
N ASN A 328 -4.33 0.08 20.55
CA ASN A 328 -4.27 1.24 21.41
C ASN A 328 -5.16 1.02 22.64
N VAL A 329 -4.62 1.21 23.84
CA VAL A 329 -5.39 1.04 25.07
C VAL A 329 -5.31 2.31 25.89
N ALA A 330 -6.36 3.12 25.77
CA ALA A 330 -6.52 4.39 26.50
C ALA A 330 -5.35 5.36 26.28
N GLY A 331 -4.96 5.55 25.02
CA GLY A 331 -3.97 6.55 24.61
C GLY A 331 -2.54 6.02 24.60
N THR A 332 -2.37 4.70 24.50
CA THR A 332 -1.06 4.05 24.50
C THR A 332 -1.13 2.77 23.68
N VAL A 333 -0.35 2.71 22.62
CA VAL A 333 -0.15 1.48 21.84
C VAL A 333 0.66 0.47 22.67
N VAL A 334 0.10 -0.73 22.86
CA VAL A 334 0.66 -1.77 23.73
C VAL A 334 1.07 -3.04 22.98
N GLY A 335 2.01 -3.79 23.56
CA GLY A 335 2.46 -5.09 23.02
C GLY A 335 1.74 -6.30 23.61
N THR A 336 0.64 -6.10 24.32
CA THR A 336 -0.22 -7.16 24.84
C THR A 336 -1.44 -7.29 23.94
N ASP A 337 -1.95 -8.52 23.80
CA ASP A 337 -3.15 -8.81 22.99
C ASP A 337 -2.99 -8.38 21.52
N LEU A 338 -1.77 -8.51 20.98
CA LEU A 338 -1.49 -8.33 19.55
C LEU A 338 -2.39 -9.25 18.72
N ILE A 339 -2.96 -8.72 17.64
CA ILE A 339 -3.69 -9.51 16.64
C ILE A 339 -2.68 -9.89 15.54
N GLU A 340 -2.49 -11.19 15.33
CA GLU A 340 -1.62 -11.71 14.26
C GLU A 340 -2.48 -12.28 13.13
N LEU A 341 -2.29 -11.75 11.92
CA LEU A 341 -3.06 -12.08 10.72
C LEU A 341 -2.15 -12.75 9.68
N GLU A 342 -2.56 -13.90 9.14
CA GLU A 342 -1.82 -14.61 8.10
C GLU A 342 -1.91 -13.88 6.75
N ALA A 343 -0.81 -13.23 6.36
CA ALA A 343 -0.73 -12.35 5.21
C ALA A 343 -0.36 -13.12 3.91
N PRO A 344 -0.50 -12.49 2.74
CA PRO A 344 0.18 -12.95 1.53
C PRO A 344 1.70 -13.01 1.72
N SER A 345 2.40 -13.85 0.95
CA SER A 345 3.84 -14.07 1.14
C SER A 345 4.68 -12.81 0.89
N LEU A 346 5.68 -12.57 1.74
CA LEU A 346 6.54 -11.38 1.77
C LEU A 346 5.72 -10.07 1.80
N PRO A 347 4.92 -9.82 2.86
CA PRO A 347 4.06 -8.64 2.94
C PRO A 347 4.88 -7.35 3.02
N ALA A 348 4.99 -6.63 1.91
CA ALA A 348 5.95 -5.54 1.71
C ALA A 348 5.35 -4.14 1.80
N GLY A 349 4.05 -4.00 1.51
CA GLY A 349 3.31 -2.74 1.58
C GLY A 349 2.03 -2.90 2.41
N LEU A 350 1.64 -1.84 3.09
CA LEU A 350 0.41 -1.73 3.87
C LEU A 350 -0.34 -0.47 3.47
N LEU A 351 -1.66 -0.56 3.43
CA LEU A 351 -2.55 0.58 3.25
C LEU A 351 -3.80 0.35 4.11
N LEU A 352 -4.21 1.37 4.87
CA LEU A 352 -5.47 1.37 5.60
C LEU A 352 -6.47 2.23 4.85
N SER A 353 -7.63 1.68 4.54
CA SER A 353 -8.68 2.39 3.81
C SER A 353 -10.01 1.64 3.93
N ASP A 354 -11.13 2.35 3.92
CA ASP A 354 -12.48 1.76 3.96
C ASP A 354 -12.83 1.12 2.62
N GLY A 355 -12.61 -0.20 2.50
CA GLY A 355 -12.56 -0.90 1.22
C GLY A 355 -13.90 -1.32 0.67
N ASN A 356 -14.89 -1.42 1.53
CA ASN A 356 -16.27 -1.80 1.23
C ASN A 356 -17.28 -0.68 1.54
N GLU A 357 -16.80 0.54 1.83
CA GLU A 357 -17.61 1.72 2.13
C GLU A 357 -18.56 1.52 3.33
N ASP A 358 -18.13 0.77 4.35
CA ASP A 358 -18.90 0.56 5.58
C ASP A 358 -18.54 1.53 6.72
N GLY A 359 -17.57 2.41 6.48
CA GLY A 359 -17.08 3.42 7.41
C GLY A 359 -15.96 2.93 8.34
N ALA A 360 -15.56 1.66 8.27
CA ALA A 360 -14.41 1.13 9.01
C ALA A 360 -13.18 1.01 8.10
N LEU A 361 -11.98 1.26 8.64
CA LEU A 361 -10.75 1.06 7.89
C LEU A 361 -10.43 -0.44 7.77
N ASP A 362 -10.20 -0.92 6.55
CA ASP A 362 -9.69 -2.26 6.26
C ASP A 362 -8.16 -2.26 6.10
N ILE A 363 -7.54 -3.45 6.18
CA ILE A 363 -6.09 -3.60 6.00
C ILE A 363 -5.79 -4.24 4.64
N PHE A 364 -5.18 -3.47 3.75
CA PHE A 364 -4.65 -3.92 2.46
C PHE A 364 -3.16 -4.26 2.59
N VAL A 365 -2.74 -5.39 2.02
CA VAL A 365 -1.39 -5.94 2.15
C VAL A 365 -0.85 -6.39 0.81
N ALA A 366 0.22 -5.75 0.35
CA ALA A 366 0.92 -6.14 -0.88
C ALA A 366 1.84 -7.33 -0.61
N GLY A 367 1.49 -8.51 -1.14
CA GLY A 367 2.29 -9.73 -1.04
C GLY A 367 3.39 -9.79 -2.08
N ASN A 368 4.58 -9.25 -1.79
CA ASN A 368 5.66 -9.16 -2.77
C ASN A 368 6.14 -10.52 -3.32
N GLY A 369 5.92 -11.61 -2.58
CA GLY A 369 6.20 -12.98 -3.03
C GLY A 369 5.12 -13.60 -3.91
N THR A 370 4.08 -12.83 -4.26
CA THR A 370 2.84 -13.31 -4.88
C THR A 370 2.40 -12.40 -6.03
N ASP A 371 1.24 -12.68 -6.61
CA ASP A 371 0.47 -11.84 -7.53
C ASP A 371 -0.83 -11.35 -6.87
N ARG A 372 -0.78 -11.12 -5.55
CA ARG A 372 -1.96 -10.83 -4.71
C ARG A 372 -1.77 -9.62 -3.81
N VAL A 373 -2.83 -8.82 -3.71
CA VAL A 373 -3.06 -7.94 -2.56
C VAL A 373 -4.07 -8.63 -1.64
N GLY A 374 -3.68 -8.92 -0.41
CA GLY A 374 -4.59 -9.44 0.61
C GLY A 374 -5.30 -8.29 1.32
N VAL A 375 -6.60 -8.44 1.54
CA VAL A 375 -7.46 -7.44 2.18
C VAL A 375 -8.14 -8.08 3.38
N PHE A 376 -7.82 -7.61 4.57
CA PHE A 376 -8.48 -8.04 5.80
C PHE A 376 -9.63 -7.09 6.10
N LEU A 377 -10.86 -7.62 6.02
CA LEU A 377 -12.06 -6.84 6.28
C LEU A 377 -12.23 -6.61 7.78
N ASN A 378 -12.47 -5.37 8.15
CA ASN A 378 -12.64 -4.97 9.53
C ASN A 378 -14.08 -5.16 10.00
N ARG A 379 -14.24 -5.84 11.14
CA ARG A 379 -15.52 -6.09 11.83
C ARG A 379 -15.41 -5.57 13.26
N GLY A 380 -15.32 -4.24 13.39
CA GLY A 380 -15.24 -3.54 14.68
C GLY A 380 -14.00 -3.92 15.49
N GLY A 381 -12.81 -3.78 14.90
CA GLY A 381 -11.52 -4.10 15.51
C GLY A 381 -11.12 -5.58 15.37
N THR A 382 -11.91 -6.38 14.66
CA THR A 382 -11.60 -7.79 14.37
C THR A 382 -11.48 -8.05 12.89
N PHE A 383 -10.65 -9.01 12.50
CA PHE A 383 -10.34 -9.32 11.10
C PHE A 383 -10.57 -10.81 10.81
N PRO A 384 -11.83 -11.28 10.85
CA PRO A 384 -12.15 -12.70 10.69
C PRO A 384 -11.90 -13.22 9.27
N ASP A 385 -11.76 -12.31 8.33
CA ASP A 385 -11.95 -12.53 6.91
C ASP A 385 -10.80 -11.91 6.11
N ARG A 386 -10.28 -12.64 5.12
CA ARG A 386 -9.30 -12.14 4.14
C ARG A 386 -9.77 -12.42 2.72
N VAL A 387 -9.77 -11.39 1.89
CA VAL A 387 -9.98 -11.47 0.44
C VAL A 387 -8.65 -11.25 -0.27
N ASP A 388 -8.38 -11.98 -1.35
CA ASP A 388 -7.19 -11.76 -2.17
C ASP A 388 -7.61 -11.16 -3.52
N LEU A 389 -7.08 -9.99 -3.84
CA LEU A 389 -7.21 -9.32 -5.13
C LEU A 389 -6.08 -9.76 -6.07
N ASP A 390 -6.47 -10.21 -7.27
CA ASP A 390 -5.56 -10.52 -8.38
C ASP A 390 -4.89 -9.23 -8.89
N VAL A 391 -3.55 -9.20 -8.93
CA VAL A 391 -2.75 -8.08 -9.45
C VAL A 391 -1.53 -8.59 -10.23
N GLY A 392 -0.73 -7.66 -10.76
CA GLY A 392 0.57 -7.97 -11.34
C GLY A 392 1.53 -8.63 -10.35
N PRO A 393 2.51 -9.43 -10.81
CA PRO A 393 3.45 -10.10 -9.92
C PRO A 393 4.31 -9.14 -9.09
N ALA A 394 4.54 -9.52 -7.83
CA ALA A 394 5.34 -8.82 -6.84
C ALA A 394 4.81 -7.41 -6.49
N PRO A 395 3.54 -7.25 -6.05
CA PRO A 395 3.01 -5.96 -5.62
C PRO A 395 3.86 -5.37 -4.48
N LEU A 396 4.04 -4.05 -4.49
CA LEU A 396 4.93 -3.32 -3.56
C LEU A 396 4.24 -2.13 -2.91
N PHE A 397 3.69 -1.23 -3.73
CA PHE A 397 3.05 0.01 -3.28
C PHE A 397 1.60 0.04 -3.73
N MET A 398 0.75 0.64 -2.91
CA MET A 398 -0.67 0.77 -3.17
C MET A 398 -1.08 2.20 -2.86
N ILE A 399 -1.86 2.81 -3.74
CA ILE A 399 -2.58 4.06 -3.47
C ILE A 399 -4.05 3.85 -3.78
N ARG A 400 -4.90 4.61 -3.09
CA ARG A 400 -6.34 4.58 -3.27
C ARG A 400 -6.88 5.98 -3.52
N GLN A 401 -7.58 6.14 -4.64
CA GLN A 401 -8.11 7.41 -5.10
C GLN A 401 -9.17 7.16 -6.17
N ASP A 402 -10.24 7.94 -6.18
CA ASP A 402 -11.26 7.94 -7.24
C ASP A 402 -10.65 8.56 -8.51
N ILE A 403 -10.12 7.72 -9.40
CA ILE A 403 -9.42 8.17 -10.62
C ILE A 403 -10.32 8.13 -11.85
N ASP A 404 -11.48 7.46 -11.79
CA ASP A 404 -12.46 7.45 -12.87
C ASP A 404 -13.66 8.41 -12.63
N GLY A 405 -13.73 9.03 -11.45
CA GLY A 405 -14.69 10.05 -11.08
C GLY A 405 -16.08 9.51 -10.72
N ASP A 406 -16.18 8.22 -10.39
CA ASP A 406 -17.45 7.58 -10.03
C ASP A 406 -17.86 7.76 -8.57
N GLY A 407 -16.96 8.31 -7.74
CA GLY A 407 -17.16 8.60 -6.33
C GLY A 407 -16.65 7.51 -5.38
N ALA A 408 -16.23 6.35 -5.91
CA ALA A 408 -15.61 5.28 -5.14
C ALA A 408 -14.09 5.27 -5.35
N ALA A 409 -13.33 4.98 -4.29
CA ALA A 409 -11.87 5.01 -4.39
C ALA A 409 -11.33 3.76 -5.10
N ASP A 410 -10.72 3.96 -6.27
CA ASP A 410 -10.01 2.92 -7.01
C ASP A 410 -8.71 2.51 -6.31
N MET A 411 -8.19 1.34 -6.66
CA MET A 411 -6.88 0.88 -6.19
C MET A 411 -5.86 0.85 -7.33
N ILE A 412 -4.73 1.52 -7.11
CA ILE A 412 -3.58 1.50 -8.01
C ILE A 412 -2.45 0.77 -7.28
N VAL A 413 -1.94 -0.30 -7.91
CA VAL A 413 -0.91 -1.15 -7.35
C VAL A 413 0.32 -1.12 -8.23
N ALA A 414 1.44 -0.67 -7.67
CA ALA A 414 2.73 -0.74 -8.32
C ALA A 414 3.38 -2.09 -8.06
N ASN A 415 3.69 -2.81 -9.14
CA ASN A 415 4.25 -4.16 -9.09
C ASN A 415 5.73 -4.18 -9.48
N GLY A 416 6.51 -5.00 -8.79
CA GLY A 416 7.93 -5.23 -9.08
C GLY A 416 8.18 -5.89 -10.45
N SER A 417 7.14 -6.42 -11.09
CA SER A 417 7.15 -6.92 -12.47
C SER A 417 7.13 -5.83 -13.55
N SER A 418 7.33 -4.56 -13.16
CA SER A 418 7.30 -3.42 -14.09
C SER A 418 5.90 -3.21 -14.69
N THR A 419 4.86 -3.39 -13.86
CA THR A 419 3.47 -3.12 -14.21
C THR A 419 2.79 -2.30 -13.13
N ILE A 420 1.83 -1.48 -13.53
CA ILE A 420 0.85 -0.84 -12.65
C ILE A 420 -0.48 -1.56 -12.88
N SER A 421 -1.05 -2.15 -11.84
CA SER A 421 -2.40 -2.72 -11.85
C SER A 421 -3.39 -1.68 -11.35
N ILE A 422 -4.45 -1.43 -12.11
CA ILE A 422 -5.57 -0.59 -11.66
C ILE A 422 -6.79 -1.48 -11.45
N ILE A 423 -7.43 -1.36 -10.29
CA ILE A 423 -8.60 -2.13 -9.89
C ILE A 423 -9.70 -1.14 -9.53
N TYR A 424 -10.83 -1.25 -10.22
CA TYR A 424 -12.00 -0.42 -9.99
C TYR A 424 -12.99 -1.17 -9.10
N PRO A 425 -13.57 -0.54 -8.09
CA PRO A 425 -14.71 -1.08 -7.39
C PRO A 425 -15.93 -1.15 -8.32
N ASP A 426 -16.83 -2.09 -8.05
CA ASP A 426 -18.08 -2.29 -8.80
C ASP A 426 -19.29 -1.99 -7.88
N PHE A 427 -19.37 -0.79 -7.29
CA PHE A 427 -20.47 -0.37 -6.39
C PHE A 427 -21.71 0.17 -7.12
#